data_AF-A0AAW4CHX1-F1
#
_entry.id   AF-A0AAW4CHX1-F1
#
_cell.length_a   1.000
_cell.length_b   1.000
_cell.length_c   1.000
_cell.angle_alpha   90.00
_cell.angle_beta   90.00
_cell.angle_gamma   90.00
#
_symmetry.space_group_name_H-M   'P 1'
#
loop_
_entity.id
_entity.type
_entity.pdbx_description
1 polymer ?
#
loop_
_entity_poly.entity_id
_entity_poly.type
_entity_poly.pdbx_seq_one_letter_code
_entity_poly.pdbx_strand_id
1 'polypeptide(L)'
;MLETRKIFIDTQYFVKSNFNFHSQSFKSLQKLCKSNEIQYYLTSVVEREVDNRIKLSIKDSLNSLKQFKRKANILSTIEDQQLSSLFADVAEDEVYEKASNVFHAYNQACNYEYVEADSIDSEKLLELYFEMKPPFGEGKKKAEFPDAISLLSLESCLEPDDKLYVISDDVDLKSYCEGNNRLIAIDNLEKLLDLYNEHTSVRTVKIKEYIAEQSEALKTQISEYMDDCDFYNSSSWEDAEVDGISVLEVGEIDPSVISINDEECSLTFEIPLKIEVTVTGPDFNNGTYDREEGHVYTFGHSTRTENVELLFTVELELYYEFVSGELNNIEQNSLYIPAASSGIEVDIEENGSDW
;
A
#
# COMPACT_ATOMS: atom_id res chain seq x y z
N MET A 1 -10.42 -3.40 -22.21
CA MET A 1 -9.63 -4.40 -22.96
C MET A 1 -8.18 -4.00 -22.87
N LEU A 2 -7.25 -4.95 -22.76
CA LEU A 2 -5.82 -4.67 -22.63
C LEU A 2 -5.27 -4.01 -23.92
N GLU A 3 -4.66 -2.83 -23.80
CA GLU A 3 -4.17 -2.03 -24.94
C GLU A 3 -2.69 -2.33 -25.28
N THR A 4 -1.91 -2.73 -24.29
CA THR A 4 -0.48 -3.02 -24.43
C THR A 4 -0.02 -3.98 -23.34
N ARG A 5 1.17 -4.55 -23.50
CA ARG A 5 1.85 -5.41 -22.53
C ARG A 5 3.10 -4.74 -21.96
N LYS A 6 3.35 -3.49 -22.34
CA LYS A 6 4.45 -2.66 -21.84
C LYS A 6 3.98 -1.91 -20.60
N ILE A 7 4.73 -1.98 -19.52
CA ILE A 7 4.36 -1.38 -18.25
C ILE A 7 5.54 -0.63 -17.65
N PHE A 8 5.25 0.41 -16.89
CA PHE A 8 6.16 1.15 -16.04
C PHE A 8 5.52 1.29 -14.66
N ILE A 9 6.33 1.18 -13.61
CA ILE A 9 5.89 1.33 -12.22
C ILE A 9 6.56 2.56 -11.67
N ASP A 10 5.75 3.50 -11.20
CA ASP A 10 6.20 4.71 -10.53
C ASP A 10 6.73 4.43 -9.11
N THR A 11 7.60 5.32 -8.61
CA THR A 11 8.19 5.25 -7.27
C THR A 11 7.12 5.10 -6.19
N GLN A 12 5.98 5.79 -6.34
CA GLN A 12 4.89 5.80 -5.37
C GLN A 12 4.36 4.38 -5.07
N TYR A 13 4.23 3.52 -6.08
CA TYR A 13 3.69 2.17 -5.89
C TYR A 13 4.64 1.28 -5.05
N PHE A 14 5.96 1.40 -5.24
CA PHE A 14 6.94 0.68 -4.42
C PHE A 14 6.88 1.10 -2.95
N VAL A 15 6.67 2.40 -2.70
CA VAL A 15 6.53 2.92 -1.33
C VAL A 15 5.21 2.45 -0.71
N LYS A 16 4.09 2.54 -1.44
CA LYS A 16 2.76 2.08 -0.95
C LYS A 16 2.76 0.59 -0.61
N SER A 17 3.46 -0.22 -1.39
CA SER A 17 3.62 -1.67 -1.16
C SER A 17 4.66 -2.02 -0.09
N ASN A 18 5.24 -1.02 0.60
CA ASN A 18 6.28 -1.19 1.62
C ASN A 18 7.48 -2.01 1.11
N PHE A 19 7.79 -1.92 -0.18
CA PHE A 19 8.83 -2.71 -0.84
C PHE A 19 8.68 -4.22 -0.64
N ASN A 20 7.46 -4.72 -0.43
CA ASN A 20 7.20 -6.13 -0.20
C ASN A 20 7.17 -6.91 -1.52
N PHE A 21 8.33 -7.18 -2.10
CA PHE A 21 8.48 -7.97 -3.33
C PHE A 21 8.04 -9.44 -3.19
N HIS A 22 7.65 -9.87 -1.99
CA HIS A 22 7.03 -11.18 -1.75
C HIS A 22 5.49 -11.16 -1.82
N SER A 23 4.87 -9.98 -1.99
CA SER A 23 3.44 -9.85 -2.20
C SER A 23 2.98 -10.61 -3.45
N GLN A 24 1.71 -10.98 -3.47
CA GLN A 24 1.16 -11.75 -4.59
C GLN A 24 1.16 -10.94 -5.90
N SER A 25 0.94 -9.62 -5.83
CA SER A 25 1.02 -8.72 -6.99
C SER A 25 2.41 -8.75 -7.64
N PHE A 26 3.49 -8.58 -6.86
CA PHE A 26 4.85 -8.64 -7.40
C PHE A 26 5.24 -10.03 -7.90
N LYS A 27 4.81 -11.10 -7.22
CA LYS A 27 5.02 -12.48 -7.69
C LYS A 27 4.31 -12.74 -9.02
N SER A 28 3.06 -12.30 -9.15
CA SER A 28 2.27 -12.42 -10.37
C SER A 28 2.92 -11.66 -11.52
N LEU A 29 3.30 -10.39 -11.30
CA LEU A 29 4.04 -9.60 -12.28
C LEU A 29 5.34 -10.29 -12.71
N GLN A 30 6.14 -10.78 -11.76
CA GLN A 30 7.40 -11.46 -12.07
C GLN A 30 7.16 -12.71 -12.92
N LYS A 31 6.11 -13.48 -12.65
CA LYS A 31 5.73 -14.65 -13.46
C LYS A 31 5.41 -14.24 -14.90
N LEU A 32 4.65 -13.17 -15.08
CA LEU A 32 4.29 -12.65 -16.40
C LEU A 32 5.49 -12.09 -17.17
N CYS A 33 6.42 -11.43 -16.49
CA CYS A 33 7.67 -10.97 -17.09
C CYS A 33 8.54 -12.15 -17.53
N LYS A 34 8.71 -13.17 -16.67
CA LYS A 34 9.48 -14.38 -16.99
C LYS A 34 8.91 -15.19 -18.16
N SER A 35 7.60 -15.15 -18.37
CA SER A 35 6.95 -15.78 -19.53
C SER A 35 6.91 -14.89 -20.77
N ASN A 36 7.53 -13.70 -20.75
CA ASN A 36 7.47 -12.68 -21.82
C ASN A 36 6.04 -12.22 -22.16
N GLU A 37 5.10 -12.32 -21.23
CA GLU A 37 3.72 -11.85 -21.41
C GLU A 37 3.60 -10.35 -21.11
N ILE A 38 4.49 -9.82 -20.25
CA ILE A 38 4.60 -8.39 -19.91
C ILE A 38 6.06 -7.95 -20.09
N GLN A 39 6.24 -6.75 -20.66
CA GLN A 39 7.52 -6.05 -20.76
C GLN A 39 7.54 -4.94 -19.72
N TYR A 40 8.44 -5.05 -18.75
CA TYR A 40 8.54 -4.11 -17.63
C TYR A 40 9.66 -3.10 -17.88
N TYR A 41 9.36 -1.81 -17.80
CA TYR A 41 10.28 -0.69 -17.97
C TYR A 41 10.54 -0.02 -16.61
N LEU A 42 11.80 0.34 -16.36
CA LEU A 42 12.20 1.13 -15.20
C LEU A 42 13.14 2.25 -15.66
N THR A 43 12.85 3.48 -15.26
CA THR A 43 13.72 4.61 -15.58
C THR A 43 14.84 4.72 -14.55
N SER A 44 15.99 5.23 -14.99
CA SER A 44 17.12 5.55 -14.10
C SER A 44 16.76 6.54 -12.97
N VAL A 45 15.71 7.32 -13.16
CA VAL A 45 15.19 8.24 -12.15
C VAL A 45 14.45 7.48 -11.05
N VAL A 46 13.43 6.67 -11.41
CA VAL A 46 12.66 5.88 -10.43
C VAL A 46 13.57 4.92 -9.67
N GLU A 47 14.52 4.27 -10.35
CA GLU A 47 15.49 3.39 -9.68
C GLU A 47 16.23 4.10 -8.53
N ARG A 48 16.73 5.32 -8.78
CA ARG A 48 17.43 6.13 -7.77
C ARG A 48 16.51 6.65 -6.68
N GLU A 49 15.27 6.98 -7.03
CA GLU A 49 14.27 7.43 -6.06
C GLU A 49 13.88 6.29 -5.11
N VAL A 50 13.62 5.10 -5.64
CA VAL A 50 13.32 3.89 -4.86
C VAL A 50 14.48 3.56 -3.94
N ASP A 51 15.73 3.56 -4.42
CA ASP A 51 16.91 3.34 -3.58
C ASP A 51 17.00 4.37 -2.43
N ASN A 52 16.73 5.65 -2.71
CA ASN A 52 16.70 6.69 -1.68
C ASN A 52 15.55 6.50 -0.69
N ARG A 53 14.36 6.07 -1.15
CA ARG A 53 13.21 5.78 -0.29
C ARG A 53 13.45 4.58 0.61
N ILE A 54 14.08 3.52 0.10
CA ILE A 54 14.54 2.37 0.89
C ILE A 54 15.48 2.84 2.00
N LYS A 55 16.47 3.68 1.68
CA LYS A 55 17.41 4.23 2.65
C LYS A 55 16.72 5.02 3.76
N LEU A 56 15.79 5.91 3.40
CA LEU A 56 15.04 6.72 4.36
C LEU A 56 14.15 5.84 5.26
N SER A 57 13.42 4.91 4.67
CA SER A 57 12.55 3.98 5.40
C SER A 57 13.34 3.14 6.42
N ILE A 58 14.49 2.58 6.02
CA ILE A 58 15.36 1.81 6.93
C ILE A 58 15.87 2.68 8.07
N LYS A 59 16.31 3.89 7.78
CA LYS A 59 16.79 4.82 8.81
C LYS A 59 15.69 5.13 9.83
N ASP A 60 14.47 5.37 9.36
CA ASP A 60 13.32 5.63 10.23
C ASP A 60 12.97 4.40 11.08
N SER A 61 12.89 3.21 10.47
CA SER A 61 12.66 1.95 11.20
C SER A 61 13.75 1.67 12.25
N LEU A 62 15.03 1.89 11.93
CA LEU A 62 16.14 1.71 12.87
C LEU A 62 16.11 2.74 14.00
N ASN A 63 15.64 3.98 13.75
CA ASN A 63 15.43 4.97 14.79
C ASN A 63 14.31 4.54 15.75
N SER A 64 13.18 4.04 15.22
CA SER A 64 12.10 3.47 16.02
C SER A 64 12.59 2.27 16.85
N LEU A 65 13.40 1.38 16.26
CA LEU A 65 14.01 0.26 17.00
C LEU A 65 14.93 0.75 18.12
N LYS A 66 15.74 1.79 17.89
CA LYS A 66 16.58 2.40 18.95
C LYS A 66 15.73 2.99 20.08
N GLN A 67 14.61 3.62 19.77
CA GLN A 67 13.69 4.14 20.78
C GLN A 67 13.04 3.01 21.59
N PHE A 68 12.59 1.95 20.91
CA PHE A 68 12.07 0.74 21.56
C PHE A 68 13.11 0.14 22.52
N LYS A 69 14.35 -0.08 22.06
CA LYS A 69 15.44 -0.60 22.90
C LYS A 69 15.67 0.23 24.16
N ARG A 70 15.52 1.56 24.08
CA ARG A 70 15.66 2.46 25.25
C ARG A 70 14.52 2.28 26.25
N LYS A 71 13.28 2.21 25.78
CA LYS A 71 12.08 2.07 26.63
C LYS A 71 11.97 0.67 27.24
N ALA A 72 12.31 -0.37 26.47
CA ALA A 72 12.17 -1.77 26.83
C ALA A 72 13.43 -2.37 27.48
N ASN A 73 14.35 -1.56 28.02
CA ASN A 73 15.65 -2.02 28.53
C ASN A 73 15.54 -3.15 29.57
N ILE A 74 14.45 -3.21 30.34
CA ILE A 74 14.20 -4.30 31.29
C ILE A 74 14.18 -5.68 30.61
N LEU A 75 13.67 -5.78 29.36
CA LEU A 75 13.62 -7.03 28.61
C LEU A 75 15.02 -7.55 28.28
N SER A 76 16.00 -6.67 28.14
CA SER A 76 17.40 -7.06 27.90
C SER A 76 18.06 -7.75 29.09
N THR A 77 17.49 -7.61 30.29
CA THR A 77 18.01 -8.21 31.53
C THR A 77 17.52 -9.65 31.76
N ILE A 78 16.54 -10.09 30.96
CA ILE A 78 15.97 -11.43 31.02
C ILE A 78 16.86 -12.35 30.20
N GLU A 79 17.32 -13.46 30.81
CA GLU A 79 18.09 -14.51 30.11
C GLU A 79 17.16 -15.31 29.19
N ASP A 80 16.78 -14.70 28.07
CA ASP A 80 16.02 -15.32 27.00
C ASP A 80 16.64 -14.99 25.63
N GLN A 81 16.82 -16.02 24.81
CA GLN A 81 17.50 -15.88 23.52
C GLN A 81 16.70 -15.03 22.53
N GLN A 82 15.37 -15.12 22.53
CA GLN A 82 14.53 -14.32 21.64
C GLN A 82 14.57 -12.86 22.08
N LEU A 83 14.46 -12.57 23.38
CA LEU A 83 14.53 -11.20 23.91
C LEU A 83 15.91 -10.58 23.66
N SER A 84 16.99 -11.32 23.94
CA SER A 84 18.36 -10.81 23.72
C SER A 84 18.62 -10.43 22.25
N SER A 85 18.01 -11.15 21.30
CA SER A 85 18.15 -10.87 19.87
C SER A 85 17.54 -9.53 19.46
N LEU A 86 16.48 -9.06 20.15
CA LEU A 86 15.85 -7.75 19.88
C LEU A 86 16.78 -6.57 20.18
N PHE A 87 17.79 -6.77 21.02
CA PHE A 87 18.74 -5.73 21.42
C PHE A 87 20.05 -5.77 20.63
N ALA A 88 20.25 -6.77 19.75
CA ALA A 88 21.45 -6.86 18.91
C ALA A 88 21.61 -5.63 18.01
N ASP A 89 22.83 -5.10 17.91
CA ASP A 89 23.10 -3.95 17.04
C ASP A 89 22.97 -4.34 15.57
N VAL A 90 22.28 -3.48 14.83
CA VAL A 90 22.02 -3.66 13.41
C VAL A 90 22.73 -2.55 12.67
N ALA A 91 23.69 -2.92 11.81
CA ALA A 91 24.40 -1.95 10.98
C ALA A 91 23.47 -1.42 9.89
N GLU A 92 23.22 -0.11 9.90
CA GLU A 92 22.32 0.56 8.95
C GLU A 92 22.71 0.28 7.48
N ASP A 93 24.01 0.38 7.18
CA ASP A 93 24.53 0.13 5.83
C ASP A 93 24.29 -1.32 5.39
N GLU A 94 24.41 -2.32 6.27
CA GLU A 94 24.17 -3.73 5.93
C GLU A 94 22.69 -4.02 5.64
N VAL A 95 21.77 -3.38 6.37
CA VAL A 95 20.33 -3.54 6.13
C VAL A 95 19.94 -2.85 4.83
N TYR A 96 20.47 -1.65 4.60
CA TYR A 96 20.28 -0.92 3.35
C TYR A 96 20.75 -1.73 2.15
N GLU A 97 21.97 -2.25 2.18
CA GLU A 97 22.51 -3.09 1.10
C GLU A 97 21.62 -4.31 0.86
N LYS A 98 21.14 -5.00 1.90
CA LYS A 98 20.23 -6.14 1.73
C LYS A 98 18.92 -5.75 1.06
N ALA A 99 18.28 -4.67 1.52
CA ALA A 99 17.00 -4.23 0.98
C ALA A 99 17.12 -3.71 -0.47
N SER A 100 18.15 -2.91 -0.77
CA SER A 100 18.44 -2.45 -2.13
C SER A 100 18.73 -3.65 -3.06
N ASN A 101 19.50 -4.64 -2.59
CA ASN A 101 19.74 -5.87 -3.36
C ASN A 101 18.46 -6.65 -3.66
N VAL A 102 17.45 -6.65 -2.77
CA VAL A 102 16.16 -7.30 -3.06
C VAL A 102 15.44 -6.60 -4.20
N PHE A 103 15.39 -5.25 -4.18
CA PHE A 103 14.80 -4.47 -5.27
C PHE A 103 15.50 -4.73 -6.61
N HIS A 104 16.83 -4.62 -6.64
CA HIS A 104 17.62 -4.85 -7.86
C HIS A 104 17.49 -6.30 -8.36
N ALA A 105 17.54 -7.29 -7.46
CA ALA A 105 17.37 -8.70 -7.83
C ALA A 105 15.97 -8.99 -8.36
N TYR A 106 14.93 -8.34 -7.81
CA TYR A 106 13.56 -8.46 -8.29
C TYR A 106 13.45 -7.96 -9.74
N ASN A 107 13.94 -6.74 -10.02
CA ASN A 107 13.87 -6.15 -11.35
C ASN A 107 14.65 -6.99 -12.37
N GLN A 108 15.86 -7.43 -12.02
CA GLN A 108 16.67 -8.34 -12.87
C GLN A 108 15.94 -9.66 -13.14
N ALA A 109 15.25 -10.22 -12.15
CA ALA A 109 14.44 -11.43 -12.33
C ALA A 109 13.21 -11.21 -13.23
N CYS A 110 12.76 -9.97 -13.39
CA CYS A 110 11.72 -9.56 -14.34
C CYS A 110 12.29 -9.24 -15.74
N ASN A 111 13.61 -9.29 -15.95
CA ASN A 111 14.25 -8.89 -17.21
C ASN A 111 13.76 -7.50 -17.68
N TYR A 112 13.77 -6.54 -16.76
CA TYR A 112 13.30 -5.19 -17.02
C TYR A 112 14.14 -4.46 -18.08
N GLU A 113 13.48 -3.58 -18.83
CA GLU A 113 14.10 -2.64 -19.75
C GLU A 113 14.53 -1.38 -18.98
N TYR A 114 15.83 -1.15 -18.89
CA TYR A 114 16.38 0.03 -18.23
C TYR A 114 16.37 1.23 -19.17
N VAL A 115 15.71 2.31 -18.74
CA VAL A 115 15.58 3.54 -19.53
C VAL A 115 16.41 4.66 -18.91
N GLU A 116 17.51 4.99 -19.57
CA GLU A 116 18.36 6.13 -19.18
C GLU A 116 17.68 7.46 -19.52
N ALA A 117 17.96 8.48 -18.71
CA ALA A 117 17.46 9.85 -18.91
C ALA A 117 18.36 10.68 -19.87
N ASP A 118 19.14 10.02 -20.73
CA ASP A 118 20.17 10.65 -21.57
C ASP A 118 19.62 11.23 -22.88
N SER A 119 18.47 10.74 -23.33
CA SER A 119 17.88 11.00 -24.64
C SER A 119 16.68 11.95 -24.59
N ILE A 120 16.48 12.66 -23.47
CA ILE A 120 15.34 13.57 -23.30
C ILE A 120 15.50 14.87 -24.10
N ASP A 121 14.40 15.37 -24.66
CA ASP A 121 14.36 16.72 -25.22
C ASP A 121 14.26 17.76 -24.09
N SER A 122 15.39 18.42 -23.82
CA SER A 122 15.46 19.44 -22.76
C SER A 122 14.60 20.67 -23.03
N GLU A 123 14.38 21.04 -24.30
CA GLU A 123 13.50 22.17 -24.63
C GLU A 123 12.05 21.80 -24.34
N LYS A 124 11.63 20.59 -24.69
CA LYS A 124 10.30 20.07 -24.31
C LYS A 124 10.12 20.04 -22.78
N LEU A 125 11.12 19.57 -22.03
CA LEU A 125 11.07 19.57 -20.56
C LEU A 125 10.91 20.98 -19.98
N LEU A 126 11.67 21.95 -20.49
CA LEU A 126 11.57 23.35 -20.06
C LEU A 126 10.24 23.98 -20.46
N GLU A 127 9.70 23.66 -21.63
CA GLU A 127 8.37 24.10 -22.06
C GLU A 127 7.30 23.60 -21.08
N LEU A 128 7.29 22.30 -20.76
CA LEU A 128 6.35 21.73 -19.78
C LEU A 128 6.42 22.48 -18.43
N TYR A 129 7.63 22.76 -17.96
CA TYR A 129 7.87 23.48 -16.70
C TYR A 129 7.37 24.93 -16.73
N PHE A 130 7.75 25.71 -17.76
CA PHE A 130 7.41 27.13 -17.82
C PHE A 130 5.94 27.38 -18.14
N GLU A 131 5.32 26.49 -18.91
CA GLU A 131 3.91 26.56 -19.26
C GLU A 131 2.98 25.89 -18.23
N MET A 132 3.56 25.27 -17.18
CA MET A 132 2.80 24.54 -16.13
C MET A 132 1.90 23.47 -16.74
N LYS A 133 2.43 22.74 -17.72
CA LYS A 133 1.78 21.56 -18.27
C LYS A 133 2.13 20.37 -17.37
N PRO A 134 1.24 19.38 -17.23
CA PRO A 134 1.55 18.14 -16.53
C PRO A 134 2.91 17.56 -16.97
N PRO A 135 3.66 16.89 -16.08
CA PRO A 135 3.34 16.67 -14.65
C PRO A 135 3.58 17.91 -13.75
N PHE A 136 3.86 19.10 -14.31
CA PHE A 136 4.04 20.31 -13.50
C PHE A 136 2.68 20.97 -13.14
N GLY A 137 2.22 20.79 -11.90
CA GLY A 137 1.01 21.42 -11.37
C GLY A 137 1.17 22.82 -10.73
N GLU A 138 0.06 23.37 -10.21
CA GLU A 138 0.07 24.58 -9.37
C GLU A 138 0.69 24.29 -7.99
N GLY A 139 1.97 24.60 -7.79
CA GLY A 139 2.61 24.42 -6.48
C GLY A 139 4.11 24.15 -6.52
N LYS A 140 4.55 23.00 -5.97
CA LYS A 140 5.96 22.59 -5.83
C LYS A 140 6.59 22.16 -7.18
N LYS A 141 6.54 23.03 -8.20
CA LYS A 141 7.02 22.80 -9.57
C LYS A 141 8.44 22.25 -9.73
N LYS A 142 9.29 22.35 -8.71
CA LYS A 142 10.67 21.82 -8.75
C LYS A 142 10.75 20.36 -8.32
N ALA A 143 9.76 19.86 -7.58
CA ALA A 143 9.71 18.48 -7.13
C ALA A 143 9.33 17.51 -8.26
N GLU A 144 8.63 18.00 -9.29
CA GLU A 144 8.10 17.20 -10.42
C GLU A 144 9.10 16.97 -11.57
N PHE A 145 10.32 17.52 -11.47
CA PHE A 145 11.35 17.29 -12.50
C PHE A 145 11.72 15.82 -12.69
N PRO A 146 11.92 15.01 -11.62
CA PRO A 146 12.13 13.57 -11.74
C PRO A 146 11.03 12.89 -12.55
N ASP A 147 9.76 13.17 -12.25
CA ASP A 147 8.61 12.57 -12.94
C ASP A 147 8.54 12.99 -14.41
N ALA A 148 8.73 14.28 -14.68
CA ALA A 148 8.79 14.78 -16.05
C ALA A 148 9.93 14.13 -16.85
N ILE A 149 11.10 13.96 -16.24
CA ILE A 149 12.24 13.29 -16.86
C ILE A 149 11.91 11.82 -17.12
N SER A 150 11.32 11.10 -16.16
CA SER A 150 10.89 9.71 -16.33
C SER A 150 9.94 9.55 -17.50
N LEU A 151 8.86 10.35 -17.54
CA LEU A 151 7.83 10.28 -18.58
C LEU A 151 8.41 10.60 -19.97
N LEU A 152 9.25 11.63 -20.07
CA LEU A 152 9.91 11.98 -21.34
C LEU A 152 10.92 10.91 -21.79
N SER A 153 11.59 10.25 -20.85
CA SER A 153 12.53 9.15 -21.16
C SER A 153 11.76 7.95 -21.73
N LEU A 154 10.63 7.58 -21.13
CA LEU A 154 9.74 6.52 -21.63
C LEU A 154 9.21 6.87 -23.03
N GLU A 155 8.75 8.10 -23.23
CA GLU A 155 8.28 8.55 -24.54
C GLU A 155 9.32 8.48 -25.65
N SER A 156 10.58 8.64 -25.29
CA SER A 156 11.71 8.64 -26.23
C SER A 156 12.20 7.22 -26.54
N CYS A 157 11.98 6.26 -25.65
CA CYS A 157 12.35 4.86 -25.88
C CYS A 157 11.28 4.03 -26.59
N LEU A 158 10.02 4.51 -26.60
CA LEU A 158 8.89 3.84 -27.26
C LEU A 158 8.84 4.18 -28.75
N GLU A 159 8.52 3.19 -29.59
CA GLU A 159 8.25 3.44 -31.01
C GLU A 159 6.98 4.31 -31.19
N PRO A 160 6.79 4.95 -32.37
CA PRO A 160 5.70 5.91 -32.57
C PRO A 160 4.29 5.37 -32.28
N ASP A 161 4.05 4.08 -32.55
CA ASP A 161 2.75 3.42 -32.36
C ASP A 161 2.68 2.60 -31.06
N ASP A 162 3.76 2.56 -30.27
CA ASP A 162 3.78 1.85 -29.02
C ASP A 162 2.98 2.57 -27.94
N LYS A 163 2.26 1.78 -27.14
CA LYS A 163 1.62 2.24 -25.91
C LYS A 163 2.28 1.59 -24.70
N LEU A 164 2.21 2.25 -23.55
CA LEU A 164 2.74 1.78 -22.28
C LEU A 164 1.81 2.16 -21.13
N TYR A 165 1.54 1.21 -20.22
CA TYR A 165 0.82 1.48 -18.99
C TYR A 165 1.75 2.12 -17.96
N VAL A 166 1.33 3.26 -17.40
CA VAL A 166 1.99 3.96 -16.28
C VAL A 166 1.22 3.62 -15.01
N ILE A 167 1.80 2.76 -14.17
CA ILE A 167 1.23 2.38 -12.88
C ILE A 167 1.58 3.46 -11.85
N SER A 168 0.62 4.32 -11.53
CA SER A 168 0.76 5.36 -10.49
C SER A 168 -0.62 5.83 -10.02
N ASP A 169 -0.71 6.13 -8.73
CA ASP A 169 -1.87 6.80 -8.15
C ASP A 169 -1.71 8.34 -8.11
N ASP A 170 -0.58 8.86 -8.61
CA ASP A 170 -0.28 10.29 -8.62
C ASP A 170 -1.12 11.05 -9.66
N VAL A 171 -1.78 12.12 -9.20
CA VAL A 171 -2.71 12.93 -10.01
C VAL A 171 -2.00 13.67 -11.15
N ASP A 172 -0.77 14.14 -10.92
CA ASP A 172 0.00 14.87 -11.93
C ASP A 172 0.48 13.93 -13.05
N LEU A 173 0.89 12.69 -12.71
CA LEU A 173 1.23 11.66 -13.69
C LEU A 173 0.00 11.20 -14.49
N LYS A 174 -1.15 11.02 -13.83
CA LYS A 174 -2.42 10.70 -14.51
C LYS A 174 -2.80 11.80 -15.49
N SER A 175 -2.70 13.06 -15.06
CA SER A 175 -2.97 14.24 -15.91
C SER A 175 -2.05 14.31 -17.12
N TYR A 176 -0.78 13.87 -16.99
CA TYR A 176 0.12 13.76 -18.13
C TYR A 176 -0.34 12.71 -19.15
N CYS A 177 -0.76 11.54 -18.67
CA CYS A 177 -1.21 10.44 -19.51
C CYS A 177 -2.50 10.78 -20.25
N GLU A 178 -3.42 11.55 -19.65
CA GLU A 178 -4.65 12.01 -20.33
C GLU A 178 -4.35 12.86 -21.58
N GLY A 179 -3.26 13.63 -21.56
CA GLY A 179 -2.78 14.41 -22.70
C GLY A 179 -1.94 13.62 -23.71
N ASN A 180 -1.67 12.33 -23.46
CA ASN A 180 -0.74 11.52 -24.24
C ASN A 180 -1.36 10.21 -24.73
N ASN A 181 -1.47 10.05 -26.05
CA ASN A 181 -2.08 8.84 -26.64
C ASN A 181 -1.25 7.55 -26.48
N ARG A 182 0.02 7.66 -26.07
CA ARG A 182 0.95 6.52 -25.91
C ARG A 182 1.05 6.05 -24.45
N LEU A 183 0.82 6.93 -23.49
CA LEU A 183 0.92 6.59 -22.07
C LEU A 183 -0.48 6.43 -21.49
N ILE A 184 -0.75 5.27 -20.90
CA ILE A 184 -2.06 4.95 -20.31
C ILE A 184 -1.89 4.85 -18.81
N ALA A 185 -2.50 5.75 -18.06
CA ALA A 185 -2.48 5.67 -16.61
C ALA A 185 -3.32 4.50 -16.09
N ILE A 186 -2.82 3.83 -15.06
CA ILE A 186 -3.55 2.83 -14.28
C ILE A 186 -3.17 2.98 -12.81
N ASP A 187 -4.15 2.96 -11.91
CA ASP A 187 -3.94 3.40 -10.52
C ASP A 187 -2.90 2.57 -9.77
N ASN A 188 -2.86 1.26 -10.01
CA ASN A 188 -2.00 0.34 -9.29
C ASN A 188 -1.77 -0.96 -10.09
N LEU A 189 -0.83 -1.78 -9.61
CA LEU A 189 -0.47 -3.05 -10.26
C LEU A 189 -1.63 -4.06 -10.18
N GLU A 190 -2.42 -4.02 -9.12
CA GLU A 190 -3.57 -4.89 -8.89
C GLU A 190 -4.58 -4.76 -10.03
N LYS A 191 -4.94 -3.52 -10.40
CA LYS A 191 -5.83 -3.22 -11.54
C LYS A 191 -5.21 -3.63 -12.88
N LEU A 192 -3.89 -3.51 -13.06
CA LEU A 192 -3.23 -3.99 -14.27
C LEU A 192 -3.35 -5.52 -14.39
N LEU A 193 -3.04 -6.24 -13.31
CA LEU A 193 -3.11 -7.70 -13.28
C LEU A 193 -4.54 -8.18 -13.50
N ASP A 194 -5.52 -7.49 -12.91
CA ASP A 194 -6.93 -7.76 -13.13
C ASP A 194 -7.31 -7.56 -14.61
N LEU A 195 -6.96 -6.42 -15.22
CA LEU A 195 -7.17 -6.16 -16.65
C LEU A 195 -6.49 -7.21 -17.55
N TYR A 196 -5.28 -7.62 -17.20
CA TYR A 196 -4.56 -8.68 -17.90
C TYR A 196 -5.30 -10.02 -17.80
N ASN A 197 -5.75 -10.39 -16.60
CA ASN A 197 -6.43 -11.64 -16.34
C ASN A 197 -7.81 -11.65 -17.00
N GLU A 198 -8.57 -10.56 -16.98
CA GLU A 198 -9.83 -10.41 -17.71
C GLU A 198 -9.64 -10.60 -19.22
N HIS A 199 -8.54 -10.06 -19.77
CA HIS A 199 -8.24 -10.20 -21.19
C HIS A 199 -7.83 -11.63 -21.58
N THR A 200 -7.18 -12.36 -20.67
CA THR A 200 -6.56 -13.67 -20.99
C THR A 200 -7.34 -14.87 -20.47
N SER A 201 -8.28 -14.67 -19.54
CA SER A 201 -8.99 -15.74 -18.84
C SER A 201 -10.47 -15.45 -18.69
N VAL A 202 -11.31 -16.28 -19.31
CA VAL A 202 -12.77 -16.26 -19.11
C VAL A 202 -13.18 -16.55 -17.66
N ARG A 203 -12.29 -17.16 -16.87
CA ARG A 203 -12.54 -17.51 -15.47
C ARG A 203 -12.60 -16.27 -14.59
N THR A 204 -11.85 -15.22 -14.94
CA THR A 204 -11.83 -13.97 -14.19
C THR A 204 -13.24 -13.39 -14.07
N VAL A 205 -14.00 -13.41 -15.17
CA VAL A 205 -15.41 -12.98 -15.17
C VAL A 205 -16.26 -13.84 -14.23
N LYS A 206 -16.09 -15.17 -14.25
CA LYS A 206 -16.82 -16.09 -13.38
C LYS A 206 -16.50 -15.91 -11.90
N ILE A 207 -15.25 -15.63 -11.57
CA ILE A 207 -14.86 -15.36 -10.19
C ILE A 207 -15.48 -14.04 -9.73
N LYS A 208 -15.43 -12.99 -10.55
CA LYS A 208 -16.07 -11.70 -10.20
C LYS A 208 -17.58 -11.83 -10.02
N GLU A 209 -18.26 -12.62 -10.88
CA GLU A 209 -19.67 -12.97 -10.71
C GLU A 209 -19.91 -13.68 -9.36
N TYR A 210 -19.09 -14.67 -9.01
CA TYR A 210 -19.18 -15.37 -7.73
C TYR A 210 -18.97 -14.43 -6.52
N ILE A 211 -17.96 -13.55 -6.56
CA ILE A 211 -17.71 -12.59 -5.48
C ILE A 211 -18.89 -11.62 -5.33
N ALA A 212 -19.48 -11.16 -6.43
CA ALA A 212 -20.67 -10.32 -6.39
C ALA A 212 -21.86 -11.05 -5.73
N GLU A 213 -22.05 -12.34 -6.03
CA GLU A 213 -23.08 -13.17 -5.38
C GLU A 213 -22.82 -13.41 -3.89
N GLN A 214 -21.54 -13.53 -3.49
CA GLN A 214 -21.13 -13.74 -2.09
C GLN A 214 -20.87 -12.45 -1.32
N SER A 215 -21.12 -11.28 -1.92
CA SER A 215 -20.75 -9.98 -1.36
C SER A 215 -21.24 -9.81 0.08
N GLU A 216 -22.51 -10.07 0.37
CA GLU A 216 -23.07 -9.95 1.73
C GLU A 216 -22.45 -10.92 2.74
N ALA A 217 -22.11 -12.14 2.31
CA ALA A 217 -21.44 -13.12 3.16
C ALA A 217 -19.99 -12.68 3.46
N LEU A 218 -19.28 -12.14 2.48
CA LEU A 218 -17.94 -11.58 2.66
C LEU A 218 -17.96 -10.35 3.56
N LYS A 219 -18.93 -9.44 3.40
CA LYS A 219 -19.10 -8.28 4.29
C LYS A 219 -19.32 -8.71 5.74
N THR A 220 -20.13 -9.76 5.96
CA THR A 220 -20.33 -10.34 7.30
C THR A 220 -19.03 -10.90 7.86
N GLN A 221 -18.29 -11.69 7.08
CA GLN A 221 -16.99 -12.24 7.52
C GLN A 221 -15.97 -11.15 7.84
N ILE A 222 -15.92 -10.07 7.05
CA ILE A 222 -15.04 -8.93 7.30
C ILE A 222 -15.42 -8.25 8.61
N SER A 223 -16.72 -8.09 8.89
CA SER A 223 -17.18 -7.55 10.17
C SER A 223 -16.73 -8.42 11.35
N GLU A 224 -16.93 -9.74 11.26
CA GLU A 224 -16.50 -10.69 12.30
C GLU A 224 -14.97 -10.68 12.46
N TYR A 225 -14.22 -10.57 11.36
CA TYR A 225 -12.77 -10.45 11.39
C TYR A 225 -12.33 -9.20 12.17
N MET A 226 -13.02 -8.07 12.00
CA MET A 226 -12.71 -6.83 12.73
C MET A 226 -12.94 -6.97 14.23
N ASP A 227 -13.98 -7.70 14.66
CA ASP A 227 -14.28 -7.92 16.09
C ASP A 227 -13.14 -8.65 16.83
N ASP A 228 -12.37 -9.48 16.11
CA ASP A 228 -11.21 -10.21 16.64
C ASP A 228 -9.88 -9.41 16.55
N CYS A 229 -9.90 -8.19 16.00
CA CYS A 229 -8.70 -7.37 15.85
C CYS A 229 -8.46 -6.45 17.06
N ASP A 230 -7.19 -6.22 17.38
CA ASP A 230 -6.79 -5.28 18.42
C ASP A 230 -6.86 -3.83 17.90
N PHE A 231 -7.48 -2.94 18.67
CA PHE A 231 -7.51 -1.50 18.42
C PHE A 231 -6.81 -0.75 19.55
N TYR A 232 -6.11 0.32 19.21
CA TYR A 232 -5.47 1.17 20.22
C TYR A 232 -5.62 2.65 19.86
N ASN A 233 -5.75 3.47 20.90
CA ASN A 233 -5.84 4.91 20.77
C ASN A 233 -4.42 5.51 20.76
N SER A 234 -4.09 6.27 19.72
CA SER A 234 -2.80 6.95 19.58
C SER A 234 -2.89 8.48 19.72
N SER A 235 -4.03 8.96 20.22
CA SER A 235 -4.26 10.39 20.44
C SER A 235 -3.39 10.97 21.55
N SER A 236 -3.48 12.29 21.75
CA SER A 236 -2.80 12.97 22.86
C SER A 236 -3.48 12.77 24.22
N TRP A 237 -4.63 12.08 24.27
CA TRP A 237 -5.31 11.70 25.49
C TRP A 237 -4.54 10.59 26.22
N GLU A 238 -3.59 11.00 27.06
CA GLU A 238 -2.70 10.10 27.79
C GLU A 238 -3.47 9.06 28.62
N ASP A 239 -3.01 7.80 28.56
CA ASP A 239 -3.61 6.63 29.21
C ASP A 239 -5.06 6.31 28.81
N ALA A 240 -5.55 6.83 27.67
CA ALA A 240 -6.84 6.44 27.11
C ALA A 240 -6.74 5.14 26.30
N GLU A 241 -7.68 4.22 26.53
CA GLU A 241 -7.71 2.90 25.91
C GLU A 241 -9.03 2.70 25.12
N VAL A 242 -8.99 1.85 24.09
CA VAL A 242 -10.18 1.45 23.34
C VAL A 242 -10.92 0.38 24.15
N ASP A 243 -12.15 0.68 24.56
CA ASP A 243 -13.02 -0.23 25.32
C ASP A 243 -13.83 -1.16 24.42
N GLY A 244 -14.12 -0.72 23.19
CA GLY A 244 -14.94 -1.49 22.27
C GLY A 244 -15.07 -0.85 20.91
N ILE A 245 -15.31 -1.72 19.93
CA ILE A 245 -15.58 -1.36 18.55
C ILE A 245 -16.91 -1.98 18.10
N SER A 246 -17.58 -1.33 17.16
CA SER A 246 -18.65 -1.95 16.39
C SER A 246 -18.58 -1.53 14.93
N VAL A 247 -18.72 -2.50 14.03
CA VAL A 247 -18.78 -2.21 12.59
C VAL A 247 -20.20 -1.75 12.25
N LEU A 248 -20.33 -0.49 11.82
CA LEU A 248 -21.61 0.11 11.45
C LEU A 248 -21.94 -0.15 9.97
N GLU A 249 -20.93 -0.07 9.11
CA GLU A 249 -21.09 -0.20 7.67
C GLU A 249 -19.85 -0.82 7.03
N VAL A 250 -20.08 -1.76 6.12
CA VAL A 250 -19.06 -2.34 5.24
C VAL A 250 -19.40 -1.91 3.81
N GLY A 251 -18.46 -1.23 3.17
CA GLY A 251 -18.63 -0.67 1.83
C GLY A 251 -18.78 -1.71 0.72
N GLU A 252 -18.73 -1.23 -0.53
CA GLU A 252 -18.83 -2.10 -1.70
C GLU A 252 -17.53 -2.85 -1.97
N ILE A 253 -17.66 -4.10 -2.45
CA ILE A 253 -16.53 -4.96 -2.81
C ILE A 253 -16.32 -4.87 -4.33
N ASP A 254 -15.17 -4.34 -4.74
CA ASP A 254 -14.72 -4.32 -6.14
C ASP A 254 -13.42 -5.14 -6.28
N PRO A 255 -13.51 -6.44 -6.66
CA PRO A 255 -12.37 -7.35 -6.66
C PRO A 255 -11.46 -7.16 -7.87
N SER A 256 -10.16 -7.10 -7.60
CA SER A 256 -9.10 -7.23 -8.59
C SER A 256 -8.49 -8.63 -8.53
N VAL A 257 -8.52 -9.39 -9.63
CA VAL A 257 -7.91 -10.73 -9.71
C VAL A 257 -6.42 -10.59 -9.99
N ILE A 258 -5.60 -10.94 -8.99
CA ILE A 258 -4.14 -10.78 -9.02
C ILE A 258 -3.47 -11.95 -9.72
N SER A 259 -3.92 -13.16 -9.43
CA SER A 259 -3.42 -14.38 -10.06
C SER A 259 -4.54 -15.40 -10.16
N ILE A 260 -4.48 -16.21 -11.21
CA ILE A 260 -5.52 -17.18 -11.53
C ILE A 260 -4.92 -18.36 -12.29
N ASN A 261 -5.34 -19.58 -11.93
CA ASN A 261 -4.98 -20.78 -12.67
C ASN A 261 -6.19 -21.74 -12.78
N ASP A 262 -5.94 -23.05 -12.90
CA ASP A 262 -6.99 -24.06 -13.08
C ASP A 262 -7.62 -24.52 -11.75
N GLU A 263 -6.93 -24.28 -10.63
CA GLU A 263 -7.25 -24.83 -9.30
C GLU A 263 -7.42 -23.74 -8.23
N GLU A 264 -6.80 -22.57 -8.40
CA GLU A 264 -6.83 -21.48 -7.42
C GLU A 264 -6.80 -20.10 -8.07
N CYS A 265 -7.24 -19.11 -7.28
CA CYS A 265 -7.03 -17.70 -7.58
C CYS A 265 -6.77 -16.89 -6.31
N SER A 266 -6.11 -15.75 -6.50
CA SER A 266 -5.90 -14.75 -5.47
C SER A 266 -6.52 -13.42 -5.92
N LEU A 267 -7.31 -12.81 -5.05
CA LEU A 267 -7.97 -11.54 -5.26
C LEU A 267 -7.57 -10.54 -4.20
N THR A 268 -7.71 -9.27 -4.54
CA THR A 268 -7.63 -8.17 -3.57
C THR A 268 -8.72 -7.15 -3.84
N PHE A 269 -9.18 -6.49 -2.79
CA PHE A 269 -10.10 -5.35 -2.90
C PHE A 269 -9.90 -4.39 -1.73
N GLU A 270 -10.16 -3.11 -1.98
CA GLU A 270 -10.22 -2.10 -0.92
C GLU A 270 -11.66 -2.06 -0.37
N ILE A 271 -11.80 -2.10 0.95
CA ILE A 271 -13.07 -2.07 1.66
C ILE A 271 -13.11 -0.86 2.60
N PRO A 272 -13.97 0.15 2.33
CA PRO A 272 -14.21 1.21 3.29
C PRO A 272 -15.12 0.68 4.40
N LEU A 273 -14.71 0.88 5.65
CA LEU A 273 -15.44 0.51 6.85
C LEU A 273 -15.79 1.77 7.62
N LYS A 274 -17.04 1.82 8.09
CA LYS A 274 -17.46 2.78 9.11
C LYS A 274 -17.60 2.03 10.42
N ILE A 275 -16.82 2.42 11.41
CA ILE A 275 -16.81 1.81 12.73
C ILE A 275 -17.18 2.84 13.78
N GLU A 276 -17.86 2.40 14.83
CA GLU A 276 -18.04 3.16 16.06
C GLU A 276 -17.01 2.67 17.07
N VAL A 277 -16.19 3.57 17.59
CA VAL A 277 -15.13 3.24 18.55
C VAL A 277 -15.41 3.95 19.86
N THR A 278 -15.38 3.20 20.95
CA THR A 278 -15.51 3.72 22.30
C THR A 278 -14.15 3.72 22.98
N VAL A 279 -13.73 4.90 23.45
CA VAL A 279 -12.46 5.13 24.13
C VAL A 279 -12.73 5.68 25.52
N THR A 280 -12.07 5.11 26.52
CA THR A 280 -12.13 5.60 27.91
C THR A 280 -10.73 5.93 28.38
N GLY A 281 -10.61 7.11 29.00
CA GLY A 281 -9.35 7.58 29.56
C GLY A 281 -9.55 8.44 30.80
N PRO A 282 -8.47 9.00 31.35
CA PRO A 282 -8.54 9.91 32.48
C PRO A 282 -9.35 11.18 32.16
N ASP A 283 -10.20 11.62 33.09
CA ASP A 283 -11.00 12.85 32.92
C ASP A 283 -10.13 14.10 33.20
N PHE A 284 -9.43 14.61 32.18
CA PHE A 284 -8.60 15.82 32.31
C PHE A 284 -9.46 17.08 32.32
N ASN A 285 -10.66 17.06 31.75
CA ASN A 285 -11.61 18.17 31.80
C ASN A 285 -11.99 18.56 33.24
N ASN A 286 -12.13 17.57 34.14
CA ASN A 286 -12.35 17.77 35.56
C ASN A 286 -11.08 17.59 36.41
N GLY A 287 -9.92 17.50 35.77
CA GLY A 287 -8.62 17.36 36.40
C GLY A 287 -8.22 18.59 37.22
N THR A 288 -7.50 18.37 38.32
CA THR A 288 -6.93 19.45 39.13
C THR A 288 -5.46 19.62 38.83
N TYR A 289 -5.05 20.80 38.37
CA TYR A 289 -3.65 21.11 38.11
C TYR A 289 -2.89 21.43 39.39
N ASP A 290 -1.87 20.62 39.70
CA ASP A 290 -0.92 20.89 40.78
C ASP A 290 0.26 21.72 40.25
N ARG A 291 0.41 22.94 40.78
CA ARG A 291 1.48 23.86 40.36
C ARG A 291 2.86 23.50 40.93
N GLU A 292 2.92 22.77 42.03
CA GLU A 292 4.19 22.39 42.67
C GLU A 292 4.88 21.27 41.90
N GLU A 293 4.10 20.34 41.34
CA GLU A 293 4.60 19.19 40.57
C GLU A 293 4.49 19.39 39.06
N GLY A 294 3.65 20.31 38.57
CA GLY A 294 3.46 20.55 37.15
C GLY A 294 2.65 19.47 36.44
N HIS A 295 1.83 18.71 37.19
CA HIS A 295 1.01 17.61 36.69
C HIS A 295 -0.48 17.87 36.94
N VAL A 296 -1.34 17.32 36.07
CA VAL A 296 -2.80 17.29 36.26
C VAL A 296 -3.16 15.98 36.95
N TYR A 297 -3.86 16.06 38.07
CA TYR A 297 -4.42 14.90 38.76
C TYR A 297 -5.88 14.72 38.38
N THR A 298 -6.22 13.53 37.90
CA THR A 298 -7.59 13.11 37.57
C THR A 298 -8.08 12.10 38.60
N PHE A 299 -9.37 12.11 38.93
CA PHE A 299 -9.98 11.22 39.92
C PHE A 299 -11.13 10.37 39.34
N GLY A 300 -11.36 10.49 38.04
CA GLY A 300 -12.41 9.81 37.30
C GLY A 300 -11.99 9.53 35.87
N HIS A 301 -12.88 8.87 35.14
CA HIS A 301 -12.70 8.56 33.74
C HIS A 301 -13.79 9.25 32.92
N SER A 302 -13.42 9.71 31.73
CA SER A 302 -14.35 10.14 30.70
C SER A 302 -14.36 9.09 29.60
N THR A 303 -15.52 8.89 28.97
CA THR A 303 -15.72 7.95 27.86
C THR A 303 -16.23 8.72 26.66
N ARG A 304 -15.65 8.44 25.50
CA ARG A 304 -16.03 9.04 24.22
C ARG A 304 -16.32 7.97 23.20
N THR A 305 -17.36 8.19 22.40
CA THR A 305 -17.72 7.32 21.29
C THR A 305 -17.73 8.14 20.01
N GLU A 306 -16.97 7.69 19.02
CA GLU A 306 -16.76 8.38 17.73
C GLU A 306 -16.94 7.43 16.56
N ASN A 307 -17.45 7.96 15.44
CA ASN A 307 -17.50 7.22 14.18
C ASN A 307 -16.23 7.49 13.39
N VAL A 308 -15.51 6.44 13.04
CA VAL A 308 -14.28 6.51 12.26
C VAL A 308 -14.49 5.78 10.93
N GLU A 309 -14.02 6.41 9.84
CA GLU A 309 -13.99 5.78 8.52
C GLU A 309 -12.56 5.30 8.24
N LEU A 310 -12.42 3.99 8.00
CA LEU A 310 -11.15 3.33 7.70
C LEU A 310 -11.22 2.68 6.33
N LEU A 311 -10.10 2.61 5.62
CA LEU A 311 -9.99 1.90 4.36
C LEU A 311 -9.01 0.75 4.53
N PHE A 312 -9.48 -0.48 4.34
CA PHE A 312 -8.66 -1.67 4.44
C PHE A 312 -8.48 -2.34 3.09
N THR A 313 -7.31 -2.95 2.88
CA THR A 313 -7.11 -3.90 1.77
C THR A 313 -7.38 -5.30 2.29
N VAL A 314 -8.25 -6.03 1.59
CA VAL A 314 -8.54 -7.44 1.87
C VAL A 314 -7.86 -8.29 0.80
N GLU A 315 -7.13 -9.31 1.24
CA GLU A 315 -6.57 -10.36 0.39
C GLU A 315 -7.42 -11.63 0.56
N LEU A 316 -7.89 -12.19 -0.56
CA LEU A 316 -8.76 -13.37 -0.60
C LEU A 316 -8.16 -14.43 -1.52
N GLU A 317 -8.01 -15.65 -1.02
CA GLU A 317 -7.59 -16.82 -1.81
C GLU A 317 -8.74 -17.83 -1.89
N LEU A 318 -9.01 -18.31 -3.10
CA LEU A 318 -10.04 -19.31 -3.37
C LEU A 318 -9.44 -20.51 -4.12
N TYR A 319 -9.82 -21.71 -3.71
CA TYR A 319 -9.68 -22.93 -4.51
C TYR A 319 -10.97 -23.22 -5.26
N TYR A 320 -10.86 -23.81 -6.45
CA TYR A 320 -12.00 -24.24 -7.25
C TYR A 320 -11.61 -25.30 -8.27
N GLU A 321 -12.61 -25.95 -8.84
CA GLU A 321 -12.47 -26.78 -10.04
C GLU A 321 -13.16 -26.09 -11.22
N PHE A 322 -12.40 -25.79 -12.28
CA PHE A 322 -12.97 -25.19 -13.49
C PHE A 322 -13.33 -26.25 -14.53
N VAL A 323 -14.62 -26.60 -14.63
CA VAL A 323 -15.12 -27.67 -15.51
C VAL A 323 -16.16 -27.09 -16.47
N SER A 324 -15.97 -27.32 -17.77
CA SER A 324 -16.92 -26.94 -18.83
C SER A 324 -17.33 -25.46 -18.87
N GLY A 325 -16.47 -24.55 -18.39
CA GLY A 325 -16.75 -23.12 -18.38
C GLY A 325 -17.37 -22.59 -17.08
N GLU A 326 -17.56 -23.45 -16.09
CA GLU A 326 -18.17 -23.12 -14.80
C GLU A 326 -17.20 -23.41 -13.64
N LEU A 327 -17.32 -22.59 -12.58
CA LEU A 327 -16.63 -22.80 -11.31
C LEU A 327 -17.41 -23.83 -10.48
N ASN A 328 -16.73 -24.86 -10.00
CA ASN A 328 -17.30 -25.89 -9.13
C ASN A 328 -16.43 -26.02 -7.87
N ASN A 329 -17.00 -26.58 -6.80
CA ASN A 329 -16.28 -26.90 -5.56
C ASN A 329 -15.44 -25.71 -5.04
N ILE A 330 -16.03 -24.51 -5.04
CA ILE A 330 -15.34 -23.30 -4.60
C ILE A 330 -15.17 -23.34 -3.08
N GLU A 331 -13.93 -23.23 -2.62
CA GLU A 331 -13.56 -23.20 -1.22
C GLU A 331 -12.73 -21.95 -0.94
N GLN A 332 -13.09 -21.21 0.11
CA GLN A 332 -12.28 -20.09 0.59
C GLN A 332 -11.07 -20.63 1.36
N ASN A 333 -9.87 -20.40 0.84
CA ASN A 333 -8.62 -20.80 1.50
C ASN A 333 -8.27 -19.84 2.64
N SER A 334 -8.28 -18.54 2.35
CA SER A 334 -7.95 -17.50 3.33
C SER A 334 -8.61 -16.18 2.99
N LEU A 335 -8.98 -15.44 4.03
CA LEU A 335 -9.34 -14.03 3.98
C LEU A 335 -8.47 -13.32 5.01
N TYR A 336 -7.72 -12.31 4.57
CA TYR A 336 -6.72 -11.64 5.38
C TYR A 336 -6.74 -10.13 5.16
N ILE A 337 -6.58 -9.37 6.25
CA ILE A 337 -6.48 -7.91 6.22
C ILE A 337 -5.09 -7.54 6.74
N PRO A 338 -4.10 -7.28 5.87
CA PRO A 338 -2.72 -7.06 6.30
C PRO A 338 -2.54 -5.98 7.37
N ALA A 339 -3.25 -4.86 7.23
CA ALA A 339 -3.14 -3.75 8.16
C ALA A 339 -3.70 -4.06 9.57
N ALA A 340 -4.58 -5.05 9.70
CA ALA A 340 -5.16 -5.45 10.98
C ALA A 340 -4.23 -6.34 11.82
N SER A 341 -3.20 -6.95 11.21
CA SER A 341 -2.30 -7.90 11.89
C SER A 341 -1.38 -7.29 12.95
N SER A 342 -1.15 -5.97 12.90
CA SER A 342 -0.27 -5.23 13.80
C SER A 342 -1.02 -4.36 14.81
N GLY A 343 -2.34 -4.52 14.91
CA GLY A 343 -3.23 -3.63 15.64
C GLY A 343 -3.63 -2.41 14.82
N ILE A 344 -4.88 -1.98 14.98
CA ILE A 344 -5.48 -0.86 14.26
C ILE A 344 -5.43 0.40 15.12
N GLU A 345 -4.83 1.45 14.58
CA GLU A 345 -4.67 2.73 15.24
C GLU A 345 -5.92 3.61 15.03
N VAL A 346 -6.39 4.25 16.10
CA VAL A 346 -7.42 5.30 16.06
C VAL A 346 -6.94 6.53 16.82
N ASP A 347 -7.39 7.71 16.42
CA ASP A 347 -7.04 8.98 17.07
C ASP A 347 -8.32 9.61 17.63
N ILE A 348 -8.61 9.33 18.90
CA ILE A 348 -9.79 9.85 19.60
C ILE A 348 -9.33 10.62 20.84
N GLU A 349 -9.55 11.92 20.79
CA GLU A 349 -9.23 12.86 21.87
C GLU A 349 -10.35 12.94 22.91
N GLU A 350 -10.02 13.32 24.15
CA GLU A 350 -11.04 13.55 25.19
C GLU A 350 -12.07 14.59 24.72
N ASN A 351 -11.57 15.65 24.08
CA ASN A 351 -12.36 16.75 23.53
C ASN A 351 -12.39 16.68 22.02
N GLY A 352 -13.53 17.06 21.43
CA GLY A 352 -13.65 17.07 19.96
C GLY A 352 -12.80 18.16 19.35
N SER A 353 -12.61 18.09 18.04
CA SER A 353 -11.87 19.07 17.23
C SER A 353 -12.47 20.48 17.21
N ASP A 354 -13.58 20.73 17.94
CA ASP A 354 -14.27 22.01 18.11
C ASP A 354 -13.78 22.86 19.31
N TRP A 355 -12.60 22.59 19.88
CA TRP A 355 -12.00 23.38 20.96
C TRP A 355 -10.81 24.25 20.54
#